data_AF-K1T839-F1
#
_entry.id   AF-K1T839-F1
#
_cell.length_a   1.000
_cell.length_b   1.000
_cell.length_c   1.000
_cell.angle_alpha   90.00
_cell.angle_beta   90.00
_cell.angle_gamma   90.00
#
_symmetry.space_group_name_H-M   'P 1'
#
loop_
_entity.id
_entity.type
_entity.pdbx_description
1 polymer ?
#
loop_
_entity_poly.entity_id
_entity_poly.type
_entity_poly.pdbx_seq_one_letter_code
_entity_poly.pdbx_strand_id
1 'polypeptide(L)'
;MKKLDEDTLLAVFEGVPQFEVSRDALAEGVKAVDLFVDNAAVFASKGEMRKLVQGGGVSLNKEKLSAFDQVITTADLLDENTCWFSAERRTIIW
;
A
#
# COMPACT_ATOMS: atom_id res chain seq x y z
N MET A 1 22.15 22.70 6.70
CA MET A 1 21.96 21.23 6.61
C MET A 1 21.03 20.81 7.73
N LYS A 2 19.72 20.76 7.44
CA LYS A 2 18.73 20.31 8.42
C LYS A 2 18.75 18.79 8.41
N LYS A 3 19.46 18.18 9.37
CA LYS A 3 19.18 16.81 9.85
C LYS A 3 17.85 16.83 10.62
N LEU A 4 16.80 17.37 9.98
CA LEU A 4 15.47 17.09 10.43
C LEU A 4 15.27 15.61 10.11
N ASP A 5 15.17 14.84 11.18
CA ASP A 5 13.96 14.04 11.36
C ASP A 5 13.96 12.64 10.74
N GLU A 6 15.07 11.91 10.71
CA GLU A 6 15.00 10.45 10.47
C GLU A 6 14.28 9.78 11.65
N ASP A 7 14.61 10.16 12.89
CA ASP A 7 13.89 9.74 14.10
C ASP A 7 12.44 10.24 14.14
N THR A 8 12.18 11.48 13.68
CA THR A 8 10.81 12.03 13.65
C THR A 8 9.99 11.45 12.51
N LEU A 9 10.61 11.10 11.36
CA LEU A 9 9.99 10.32 10.29
C LEU A 9 9.65 8.92 10.82
N LEU A 10 10.59 8.23 11.47
CA LEU A 10 10.33 6.94 12.12
C LEU A 10 9.19 7.05 13.13
N ALA A 11 9.13 8.11 13.95
CA ALA A 11 8.04 8.33 14.90
C ALA A 11 6.68 8.63 14.23
N VAL A 12 6.67 9.19 13.02
CA VAL A 12 5.44 9.32 12.20
C VAL A 12 5.01 7.96 11.64
N PHE A 13 5.96 7.04 11.45
CA PHE A 13 5.72 5.66 11.01
C PHE A 13 5.46 4.70 12.17
N GLU A 14 5.79 5.04 13.42
CA GLU A 14 5.40 4.28 14.62
C GLU A 14 3.87 4.31 14.76
N GLY A 15 3.23 3.20 14.40
CA GLY A 15 1.77 3.04 14.40
C GLY A 15 1.14 2.87 13.01
N VAL A 16 1.95 3.02 11.95
CA VAL A 16 1.60 2.68 10.58
C VAL A 16 1.99 1.21 10.35
N PRO A 17 1.05 0.30 10.07
CA PRO A 17 1.38 -1.09 9.78
C PRO A 17 2.22 -1.18 8.51
N GLN A 18 3.35 -1.89 8.59
CA GLN A 18 4.22 -2.18 7.47
C GLN A 18 4.07 -3.65 7.07
N PHE A 19 4.15 -3.91 5.78
CA PHE A 19 4.07 -5.26 5.23
C PHE A 19 5.21 -5.47 4.25
N GLU A 20 5.59 -6.72 3.99
CA GLU A 20 6.70 -7.05 3.09
C GLU A 20 6.17 -7.84 1.88
N VAL A 21 6.31 -7.31 0.66
CA VAL A 21 5.90 -7.98 -0.60
C VAL A 21 7.17 -8.53 -1.22
N SER A 22 7.06 -9.71 -1.82
CA SER A 22 8.07 -10.11 -2.80
C SER A 22 8.06 -9.14 -4.00
N ARG A 23 9.23 -8.59 -4.31
CA ARG A 23 9.45 -7.80 -5.52
C ARG A 23 9.16 -8.60 -6.79
N ASP A 24 9.40 -9.91 -6.77
CA ASP A 24 9.12 -10.78 -7.92
C ASP A 24 7.62 -10.88 -8.18
N ALA A 25 6.79 -10.90 -7.14
CA ALA A 25 5.34 -10.88 -7.28
C ALA A 25 4.85 -9.56 -7.90
N LEU A 26 5.50 -8.43 -7.57
CA LEU A 26 5.24 -7.15 -8.23
C LEU A 26 5.76 -7.13 -9.67
N ALA A 27 6.88 -7.80 -9.96
CA ALA A 27 7.45 -7.87 -11.31
C ALA A 27 6.57 -8.70 -12.26
N GLU A 28 5.95 -9.78 -11.76
CA GLU A 28 4.97 -10.58 -12.48
C GLU A 28 3.62 -9.85 -12.64
N GLY A 29 3.36 -8.87 -11.77
CA GLY A 29 2.10 -8.13 -11.71
C GLY A 29 1.09 -8.85 -10.83
N VAL A 30 0.76 -8.23 -9.69
CA VAL A 30 -0.17 -8.77 -8.71
C VAL A 30 -1.42 -7.92 -8.65
N LYS A 31 -2.59 -8.54 -8.56
CA LYS A 31 -3.83 -7.78 -8.36
C LYS A 31 -3.79 -7.12 -7.00
N ALA A 32 -4.19 -5.85 -6.93
CA ALA A 32 -4.27 -5.11 -5.69
C ALA A 32 -5.06 -5.87 -4.61
N VAL A 33 -6.16 -6.52 -4.97
CA VAL A 33 -6.96 -7.33 -4.02
C VAL A 33 -6.20 -8.51 -3.43
N ASP A 34 -5.39 -9.19 -4.22
CA ASP A 34 -4.58 -10.31 -3.74
C ASP A 34 -3.36 -9.80 -2.97
N LEU A 35 -2.81 -8.65 -3.38
CA LEU A 35 -1.74 -7.97 -2.66
C LEU A 35 -2.20 -7.56 -1.26
N PHE A 36 -3.28 -6.80 -1.14
CA PHE A 36 -3.70 -6.23 0.15
C PHE A 36 -4.45 -7.21 1.05
N VAL A 37 -4.99 -8.31 0.53
CA VAL A 37 -5.68 -9.33 1.34
C VAL A 37 -4.77 -10.51 1.63
N ASP A 38 -4.11 -11.06 0.61
CA ASP A 38 -3.40 -12.34 0.75
C ASP A 38 -1.92 -12.14 1.10
N ASN A 39 -1.25 -11.11 0.57
CA ASN A 39 0.17 -10.85 0.86
C ASN A 39 0.34 -9.92 2.07
N ALA A 40 -0.45 -8.85 2.12
CA ALA A 40 -0.38 -7.83 3.14
C ALA A 40 -1.29 -8.10 4.35
N ALA A 41 -2.35 -8.89 4.18
CA ALA A 41 -3.39 -9.03 5.21
C ALA A 41 -3.91 -7.68 5.79
N VAL A 42 -3.93 -6.63 4.97
CA VAL A 42 -4.40 -5.28 5.33
C VAL A 42 -5.91 -5.28 5.56
N PHE A 43 -6.61 -6.04 4.71
CA PHE A 43 -8.06 -6.24 4.79
C PHE A 43 -8.36 -7.66 5.23
N ALA A 44 -9.42 -7.85 6.01
CA ALA A 44 -9.83 -9.18 6.45
C ALA A 44 -10.44 -10.01 5.31
N SER A 45 -10.90 -9.36 4.24
CA SER A 45 -11.44 -10.05 3.07
C SER A 45 -11.40 -9.23 1.78
N LYS A 46 -11.45 -9.93 0.64
CA LYS A 46 -11.59 -9.31 -0.70
C LYS A 46 -12.86 -8.46 -0.84
N GLY A 47 -13.94 -8.84 -0.16
CA GLY A 47 -15.20 -8.11 -0.16
C GLY A 47 -15.14 -6.77 0.58
N GLU A 48 -14.38 -6.71 1.68
CA GLU A 48 -14.13 -5.48 2.44
C GLU A 48 -13.34 -4.47 1.61
N MET A 49 -12.22 -4.92 1.03
CA MET A 49 -11.42 -4.06 0.16
C MET A 49 -12.24 -3.50 -1.00
N ARG A 50 -13.03 -4.34 -1.68
CA ARG A 50 -13.85 -3.90 -2.81
C ARG A 50 -14.81 -2.77 -2.43
N LYS A 51 -15.45 -2.86 -1.26
CA LYS A 51 -16.35 -1.80 -0.77
C LYS A 51 -15.60 -0.49 -0.55
N LEU A 52 -14.40 -0.54 0.02
CA LEU A 52 -13.58 0.65 0.25
C LEU A 52 -13.06 1.26 -1.05
N VAL A 53 -12.64 0.45 -2.01
CA VAL A 53 -12.22 0.93 -3.34
C VAL A 53 -13.41 1.60 -4.05
N GLN A 54 -14.60 0.98 -4.04
CA GLN A 54 -15.81 1.57 -4.61
C GLN A 54 -16.23 2.87 -3.91
N GLY A 55 -15.99 2.99 -2.60
CA GLY A 55 -16.19 4.21 -1.83
C GLY A 55 -15.09 5.26 -2.03
N GLY A 56 -14.06 4.97 -2.82
CA GLY A 56 -12.90 5.86 -3.02
C GLY A 56 -12.05 6.06 -1.76
N GLY A 57 -12.13 5.12 -0.82
CA GLY A 57 -11.42 5.12 0.46
C GLY A 57 -10.07 4.42 0.43
N VAL A 58 -9.64 3.95 -0.74
CA VAL A 58 -8.34 3.29 -0.98
C VAL A 58 -7.52 4.12 -1.97
N SER A 59 -6.27 4.38 -1.63
CA SER A 59 -5.31 5.09 -2.48
C SER A 59 -3.94 4.41 -2.47
N LEU A 60 -3.31 4.39 -3.63
CA LEU A 60 -1.93 3.95 -3.85
C LEU A 60 -1.15 5.14 -4.40
N ASN A 61 -0.01 5.47 -3.81
CA ASN A 61 0.87 6.56 -4.25
C ASN A 61 0.16 7.91 -4.40
N LYS A 62 -0.79 8.20 -3.50
CA LYS A 62 -1.66 9.40 -3.53
C LYS A 62 -2.70 9.42 -4.66
N GLU A 63 -2.79 8.36 -5.46
CA GLU A 63 -3.83 8.16 -6.46
C GLU A 63 -4.88 7.19 -5.95
N LYS A 64 -6.17 7.46 -6.22
CA LYS A 64 -7.23 6.54 -5.81
C LYS A 64 -7.19 5.29 -6.67
N LEU A 65 -7.33 4.12 -6.03
CA LEU A 65 -7.49 2.89 -6.79
C LEU A 65 -8.76 2.98 -7.65
N SER A 66 -8.58 2.81 -8.96
CA SER A 66 -9.69 2.86 -9.91
C SER A 66 -10.50 1.56 -9.93
N ALA A 67 -9.80 0.44 -9.74
CA ALA A 67 -10.38 -0.90 -9.65
C ALA A 67 -9.71 -1.68 -8.51
N PHE A 68 -10.49 -2.50 -7.81
CA PHE A 68 -9.98 -3.29 -6.68
C PHE A 68 -9.05 -4.42 -7.14
N ASP A 69 -9.17 -4.85 -8.40
CA ASP A 69 -8.35 -5.85 -9.07
C ASP A 69 -7.33 -5.23 -10.03
N GLN A 70 -7.08 -3.91 -9.94
CA GLN A 70 -6.00 -3.25 -10.67
C GLN A 70 -4.68 -4.00 -10.42
N VAL A 71 -3.93 -4.24 -11.49
CA VAL A 71 -2.61 -4.88 -11.40
C VAL A 71 -1.61 -3.85 -10.91
N ILE A 72 -0.92 -4.18 -9.82
CA ILE A 72 0.18 -3.43 -9.23
C ILE A 72 1.46 -4.07 -9.74
N THR A 73 2.37 -3.24 -10.23
CA THR A 73 3.66 -3.68 -10.76
C THR A 73 4.82 -2.93 -10.11
N THR A 74 6.05 -3.31 -10.44
CA THR A 74 7.23 -2.55 -10.02
C THR A 74 7.26 -1.12 -10.54
N ALA A 75 6.45 -0.76 -11.55
CA ALA A 75 6.31 0.61 -12.04
C ALA A 75 5.51 1.50 -11.07
N ASP A 76 4.72 0.89 -10.18
CA ASP A 76 3.96 1.56 -9.13
C ASP A 76 4.77 1.71 -7.84
N LEU A 77 6.08 1.40 -7.85
CA LEU A 77 6.96 1.70 -6.73
C LEU A 77 7.38 3.18 -6.80
N LEU A 78 7.31 3.88 -5.67
CA LEU A 78 7.71 5.30 -5.58
C LEU A 78 9.23 5.47 -5.57
N ASP A 79 9.93 4.50 -5.00
CA ASP A 79 11.40 4.42 -4.91
C ASP A 79 11.87 2.99 -5.21
N GLU A 80 13.14 2.67 -4.92
CA GLU A 80 13.75 1.36 -5.25
C GLU A 80 13.02 0.16 -4.61
N ASN A 81 12.33 0.38 -3.49
CA ASN A 81 11.70 -0.68 -2.71
C ASN A 81 10.35 -0.34 -2.07
N THR A 82 9.86 0.91 -2.18
CA THR A 82 8.74 1.37 -1.34
C THR A 82 7.55 1.90 -2.13
N CYS A 83 6.35 1.52 -1.71
CA CYS A 83 5.10 2.10 -2.17
C CYS A 83 4.29 2.60 -0.98
N TRP A 84 3.46 3.62 -1.25
CA TRP A 84 2.59 4.20 -0.23
C TRP A 84 1.17 3.76 -0.46
N PHE A 85 0.57 3.14 0.55
CA PHE A 85 -0.82 2.74 0.52
C PHE A 85 -1.61 3.43 1.63
N SER A 86 -2.83 3.84 1.34
CA SER A 86 -3.73 4.43 2.32
C SER A 86 -5.13 3.86 2.17
N ALA A 87 -5.65 3.31 3.26
CA ALA A 87 -7.03 2.84 3.36
C ALA A 87 -7.63 3.26 4.70
N GLU A 88 -8.74 4.00 4.68
CA GLU A 88 -9.55 4.30 5.88
C GLU A 88 -8.72 4.80 7.10
N ARG A 89 -7.83 5.77 6.87
CA ARG A 89 -6.88 6.35 7.85
C ARG A 89 -5.74 5.44 8.30
N ARG A 90 -5.63 4.23 7.76
CA ARG A 90 -4.43 3.40 7.87
C ARG A 90 -3.53 3.71 6.69
N THR A 91 -2.41 4.35 6.96
CA THR A 91 -1.30 4.40 6.01
C THR A 91 -0.52 3.10 6.18
N ILE A 92 -0.03 2.54 5.09
CA ILE A 92 0.78 1.34 5.03
C ILE A 92 1.95 1.62 4.11
N ILE A 93 3.13 1.21 4.56
CA ILE A 93 4.39 1.38 3.84
C ILE A 93 5.01 -0.01 3.71
N TRP A 94 5.49 -0.30 2.51
CA TRP A 94 6.23 -1.53 2.21
C TRP A 94 7.69 -1.21 1.90
#